data_AF-I3CQN2-F1
#
_entry.id   AF-I3CQN2-F1
#
_cell.length_a   1.000
_cell.length_b   1.000
_cell.length_c   1.000
_cell.angle_alpha   90.00
_cell.angle_beta   90.00
_cell.angle_gamma   90.00
#
_symmetry.space_group_name_H-M   'P 1'
#
loop_
_entity.id
_entity.type
_entity.pdbx_description
1 polymer ?
#
loop_
_entity_poly.entity_id
_entity_poly.type
_entity_poly.pdbx_seq_one_letter_code
_entity_poly.pdbx_strand_id
1 'polypeptide(L)' 'MALDQQQTTLALASLRLRMGDDLKEFQCAQRMLQRKAVLQDELQWNVIWQGKNAISARLVQRLQRLGGLMGAW' A
#
# COMPACT_ATOMS: atom_id res chain seq x y z
N MET A 1 -5.91 -19.66 23.13
CA MET A 1 -6.61 -20.24 21.95
C MET A 1 -7.71 -19.33 21.43
N ALA A 2 -8.84 -19.11 22.12
CA ALA A 2 -9.92 -18.23 21.61
C ALA A 2 -9.51 -16.74 21.52
N LEU A 3 -8.74 -16.25 22.50
CA LEU A 3 -8.26 -14.86 22.52
C LEU A 3 -7.27 -14.56 21.37
N ASP A 4 -6.37 -15.50 21.07
CA ASP A 4 -5.37 -15.39 19.99
C ASP A 4 -6.02 -15.35 18.61
N GLN A 5 -7.11 -16.12 18.43
CA GLN A 5 -7.84 -16.17 17.17
C GLN A 5 -8.63 -14.88 16.91
N GLN A 6 -9.23 -14.29 17.96
CA GLN A 6 -9.89 -12.99 17.88
C GLN A 6 -8.89 -11.87 17.57
N GLN A 7 -7.72 -11.89 18.21
CA GLN A 7 -6.66 -10.90 17.97
C GLN A 7 -6.09 -10.99 16.54
N THR A 8 -5.90 -12.21 16.03
CA THR A 8 -5.47 -12.45 14.64
C THR A 8 -6.51 -11.94 13.63
N THR A 9 -7.80 -12.14 13.92
CA THR A 9 -8.90 -11.70 13.06
C THR A 9 -8.95 -10.17 12.96
N LEU A 10 -8.82 -9.48 14.09
CA LEU A 10 -8.75 -8.02 14.13
C LEU A 10 -7.50 -7.49 13.40
N ALA A 11 -6.33 -8.13 13.61
CA ALA A 11 -5.11 -7.77 12.92
C ALA A 11 -5.23 -7.90 11.39
N LEU A 12 -5.86 -8.98 10.91
CA LEU A 12 -6.16 -9.20 9.48
C LEU A 12 -7.11 -8.13 8.94
N ALA A 13 -8.19 -7.81 9.65
CA ALA A 13 -9.14 -6.78 9.23
C ALA A 13 -8.48 -5.40 9.11
N SER A 14 -7.72 -4.98 10.14
CA SER A 14 -6.98 -3.72 10.11
C SER A 14 -5.86 -3.71 9.06
N LEU A 15 -5.25 -4.85 8.74
CA LEU A 15 -4.24 -4.95 7.70
C LEU A 15 -4.87 -4.79 6.31
N ARG A 16 -5.99 -5.46 6.05
CA ARG A 16 -6.74 -5.35 4.78
C ARG A 16 -7.24 -3.95 4.52
N LEU A 17 -7.79 -3.27 5.54
CA LEU A 17 -8.23 -1.88 5.42
C LEU A 17 -7.09 -0.98 4.95
N ARG A 18 -5.97 -1.01 5.68
CA ARG A 18 -4.81 -0.16 5.38
C ARG A 18 -4.16 -0.49 4.04
N MET A 19 -4.17 -1.77 3.63
CA MET A 19 -3.72 -2.18 2.30
C MET A 19 -4.63 -1.65 1.19
N GLY A 20 -5.94 -1.61 1.43
CA GLY A 20 -6.90 -0.98 0.53
C GLY A 20 -6.64 0.51 0.33
N ASP A 21 -6.29 1.24 1.40
CA ASP A 21 -5.96 2.66 1.33
C ASP A 21 -4.64 2.90 0.56
N ASP A 22 -3.58 2.13 0.87
CA ASP A 22 -2.32 2.21 0.12
C ASP A 22 -2.52 1.89 -1.38
N LEU A 23 -3.40 0.95 -1.73
CA LEU A 23 -3.74 0.65 -3.14
C LEU A 23 -4.40 1.84 -3.84
N LYS A 24 -5.32 2.54 -3.17
CA LYS A 24 -5.96 3.74 -3.72
C LYS A 24 -4.94 4.85 -3.96
N GLU A 25 -4.05 5.09 -3.01
CA GLU A 25 -2.96 6.08 -3.13
C GLU A 25 -2.01 5.71 -4.27
N PHE A 26 -1.60 4.44 -4.36
CA PHE A 26 -0.72 3.95 -5.41
C PHE A 26 -1.33 4.15 -6.81
N GLN A 27 -2.60 3.78 -6.99
CA GLN A 27 -3.32 3.98 -8.24
C GLN A 27 -3.46 5.46 -8.59
N CYS A 28 -3.69 6.32 -7.59
CA CYS A 28 -3.75 7.76 -7.78
C CYS A 28 -2.42 8.30 -8.32
N ALA A 29 -1.31 7.98 -7.64
CA ALA A 29 0.03 8.39 -8.06
C ALA A 29 0.37 7.84 -9.45
N GLN A 30 -0.01 6.60 -9.76
CA GLN A 30 0.17 6.02 -11.09
C GLN A 30 -0.59 6.78 -12.18
N ARG A 31 -1.86 7.14 -11.94
CA ARG A 31 -2.64 7.96 -12.88
C ARG A 31 -2.03 9.36 -13.07
N MET A 32 -1.49 9.96 -12.01
CA MET A 32 -0.82 11.25 -12.10
C MET A 32 0.47 11.16 -12.93
N LEU A 33 1.30 10.13 -12.73
CA LEU A 33 2.53 9.93 -13.51
C LEU A 33 2.28 9.62 -14.99
N GLN A 34 1.18 8.94 -15.32
CA GLN A 34 0.75 8.72 -16.71
C GLN A 34 0.42 10.04 -17.43
N ARG A 35 0.05 11.08 -16.68
CA ARG A 35 -0.24 12.43 -17.20
C ARG A 35 1.00 13.32 -17.20
N LYS A 36 2.18 12.76 -17.52
CA LYS A 36 3.46 13.50 -17.56
C LYS A 36 3.37 14.78 -18.40
N ALA A 37 2.61 14.79 -19.50
CA ALA A 37 2.39 15.98 -20.33
C ALA A 37 1.65 17.14 -19.61
N VAL A 38 0.87 16.85 -18.57
CA VAL A 38 0.18 17.85 -17.73
C VAL A 38 1.11 18.35 -16.61
N LEU A 39 2.01 17.49 -16.14
CA LEU A 39 3.06 17.83 -15.17
C LEU A 39 4.24 18.46 -15.92
N GLN A 40 4.08 19.71 -16.37
CA GLN A 40 5.16 20.48 -17.02
C GLN A 40 6.35 20.79 -16.08
N ASP A 41 6.19 20.51 -14.79
CA ASP A 41 7.17 20.71 -13.73
C ASP A 41 7.81 19.38 -13.30
N GLU A 42 9.12 19.25 -13.56
CA GLU A 42 9.92 18.07 -13.18
C GLU A 42 9.93 17.83 -11.66
N LEU A 43 9.84 18.89 -10.84
CA LEU A 43 9.81 18.76 -9.39
C LEU A 43 8.53 18.04 -8.94
N GLN A 44 7.38 18.42 -9.49
CA GLN A 44 6.11 17.77 -9.17
C GLN A 44 6.12 16.31 -9.60
N TRP A 45 6.64 16.03 -10.80
CA TRP A 45 6.77 14.65 -11.28
C TRP A 45 7.66 13.81 -10.34
N ASN A 46 8.80 14.35 -9.91
CA ASN A 46 9.72 13.67 -8.98
C ASN A 46 9.08 13.40 -7.62
N VAL A 47 8.33 14.35 -7.05
CA VAL A 47 7.60 14.15 -5.78
C VAL A 47 6.58 13.03 -5.90
N ILE A 48 5.79 13.02 -6.97
CA ILE A 48 4.78 11.96 -7.20
C ILE A 48 5.46 10.60 -7.39
N TRP A 49 6.58 10.57 -8.13
CA TRP A 49 7.37 9.36 -8.35
C TRP A 49 7.91 8.78 -7.04
N GLN A 50 8.54 9.61 -6.20
CA GLN A 50 9.04 9.19 -4.90
C GLN A 50 7.92 8.72 -3.98
N GLY A 51 6.80 9.45 -3.94
CA GLY A 51 5.60 9.06 -3.19
C GLY A 51 5.10 7.68 -3.60
N LYS A 52 4.98 7.42 -4.91
CA LYS A 52 4.57 6.11 -5.44
C LYS A 52 5.52 4.99 -4.97
N ASN A 53 6.83 5.19 -5.03
CA ASN A 53 7.80 4.18 -4.59
C ASN A 53 7.70 3.88 -3.09
N ALA A 54 7.48 4.90 -2.26
CA ALA A 54 7.26 4.71 -0.84
C ALA A 54 5.99 3.89 -0.56
N ILE A 55 4.88 4.16 -1.28
CA ILE A 55 3.64 3.40 -1.17
C ILE A 55 3.86 1.93 -1.62
N SER A 56 4.60 1.70 -2.71
CA SER A 56 4.95 0.34 -3.16
C SER A 56 5.70 -0.45 -2.09
N ALA A 57 6.70 0.15 -1.43
CA ALA A 57 7.42 -0.51 -0.35
C ALA A 57 6.50 -0.87 0.82
N ARG A 58 5.58 0.03 1.21
CA ARG A 58 4.56 -0.26 2.24
C ARG A 58 3.65 -1.41 1.83
N LEU A 59 3.19 -1.45 0.58
CA LEU A 59 2.34 -2.53 0.07
C LEU A 59 3.04 -3.89 0.13
N VAL A 60 4.32 -3.97 -0.26
CA VAL A 60 5.11 -5.20 -0.16
C VAL A 60 5.21 -5.67 1.30
N GLN A 61 5.54 -4.78 2.23
CA GLN A 61 5.60 -5.12 3.65
C GLN A 61 4.26 -5.62 4.20
N ARG A 62 3.14 -5.03 3.75
CA ARG A 62 1.81 -5.49 4.16
C ARG A 62 1.46 -6.85 3.57
N LEU A 63 1.82 -7.12 2.32
CA LEU A 63 1.63 -8.43 1.70
C LEU A 63 2.41 -9.52 2.43
N GLN A 64 3.67 -9.25 2.81
CA GLN A 64 4.46 -10.16 3.63
C GLN A 64 3.80 -10.44 4.99
N ARG A 65 3.32 -9.39 5.68
CA ARG A 65 2.58 -9.55 6.94
C ARG A 65 1.28 -10.34 6.77
N LEU A 66 0.56 -10.11 5.68
CA LEU A 66 -0.67 -10.84 5.37
C LEU A 66 -0.37 -12.32 5.17
N GLY A 67 0.69 -12.62 4.40
CA GLY A 67 1.19 -13.98 4.20
C GLY A 67 1.54 -14.68 5.51
N GLY A 68 2.29 -14.02 6.39
CA GLY A 68 2.64 -14.56 7.71
C GLY A 68 1.41 -14.78 8.61
N LEU A 69 0.43 -13.88 8.60
CA LEU A 69 -0.82 -14.06 9.35
C LEU A 69 -1.73 -15.17 8.79
N MET A 70 -1.61 -15.49 7.51
CA MET A 70 -2.37 -16.56 6.85
C MET A 70 -1.64 -17.92 6.90
N GLY A 71 -0.42 -17.98 7.46
CA GLY A 71 0.42 -19.19 7.43
C GLY A 71 0.88 -19.58 6.01
N ALA A 72 0.91 -18.62 5.08
CA ALA A 72 1.28 -18.84 3.69
C ALA A 72 2.80 -18.68 3.43
N TRP A 73 3.58 -18.45 4.49
CA TRP A 73 5.04 -18.25 4.48
C TRP A 73 5.65 -18.75 5.78
#